data_AF-A0AAN6FVI1-F1
#
_entry.id   AF-A0AAN6FVI1-F1
#
_cell.length_a   1.000
_cell.length_b   1.000
_cell.length_c   1.000
_cell.angle_alpha   90.00
_cell.angle_beta   90.00
_cell.angle_gamma   90.00
#
_symmetry.space_group_name_H-M   'P 1'
#
loop_
_entity.id
_entity.type
_entity.pdbx_description
1 polymer ?
#
loop_
_entity_poly.entity_id
_entity_poly.type
_entity_poly.pdbx_seq_one_letter_code
_entity_poly.pdbx_strand_id
1 'polypeptide(L)'
;MGATPQKTVLRGTLPVPIDDEVQSDPWTREYYAPPWPEKTVKVLFPLLGFRKAVLGSLNEAIDKANAQRFLHDNGFTAIRHKSELHSHPGGTSIFQDQHAMDSVYCPEIAKLIQQLTGCNQVFTVTHRVRGVQAATNVPGLAKPLRIPHNDTTPLGTRQAIRYSRHDLRDAAEEAGILAVEHALYESTHGVRAVDKASQAFEEL
;
A
#
# COMPACT_ATOMS: atom_id res chain seq x y z
N MET A 1 2.41 -39.13 22.66
CA MET A 1 2.94 -38.19 21.64
C MET A 1 1.77 -37.69 20.81
N GLY A 2 1.23 -36.50 21.14
CA GLY A 2 0.14 -35.92 20.37
C GLY A 2 0.68 -35.32 19.08
N ALA A 3 0.17 -35.76 17.92
CA ALA A 3 0.53 -35.18 16.65
C ALA A 3 0.15 -33.70 16.65
N THR A 4 1.12 -32.81 16.46
CA THR A 4 0.87 -31.38 16.26
C THR A 4 -0.04 -31.25 15.03
N PRO A 5 -1.23 -30.62 15.15
CA PRO A 5 -2.15 -30.53 14.02
C PRO A 5 -1.45 -29.82 12.85
N GLN A 6 -1.34 -30.54 11.74
CA GLN A 6 -0.70 -30.06 10.52
C GLN A 6 -1.53 -28.87 10.01
N LYS A 7 -1.03 -27.64 10.17
CA LYS A 7 -1.70 -26.43 9.64
C LYS A 7 -1.89 -26.61 8.14
N THR A 8 -3.14 -26.74 7.70
CA THR A 8 -3.47 -26.76 6.27
C THR A 8 -3.09 -25.41 5.67
N VAL A 9 -1.98 -25.36 4.94
CA VAL A 9 -1.55 -24.17 4.21
C VAL A 9 -2.40 -24.09 2.95
N LEU A 10 -3.37 -23.16 2.93
CA LEU A 10 -4.10 -22.83 1.71
C LEU A 10 -3.06 -22.33 0.68
N ARG A 11 -3.09 -22.84 -0.55
CA ARG A 11 -2.19 -22.40 -1.63
C ARG A 11 -2.97 -21.75 -2.75
N GLY A 12 -2.50 -20.59 -3.19
CA GLY A 12 -2.97 -19.90 -4.39
C GLY A 12 -2.07 -20.20 -5.58
N THR A 13 -2.52 -19.84 -6.78
CA THR A 13 -1.73 -19.97 -8.01
C THR A 13 -1.56 -18.60 -8.67
N LEU A 14 -0.32 -18.15 -8.86
CA LEU A 14 0.00 -16.86 -9.48
C LEU A 14 0.63 -17.14 -10.84
N PRO A 15 0.11 -16.60 -11.95
CA PRO A 15 0.83 -16.59 -13.21
C PRO A 15 1.99 -15.59 -13.08
N VAL A 16 3.21 -16.10 -13.12
CA VAL A 16 4.44 -15.29 -13.08
C VAL A 16 5.06 -15.32 -14.49
N PRO A 17 5.41 -14.16 -15.06
CA PRO A 17 6.16 -14.12 -16.31
C PRO A 17 7.51 -14.82 -16.11
N ILE A 18 7.93 -15.65 -17.07
CA ILE A 18 9.35 -15.97 -17.19
C ILE A 18 9.94 -14.82 -18.00
N ASP A 19 10.91 -14.13 -17.41
CA ASP A 19 11.67 -13.10 -18.12
C ASP A 19 12.82 -13.80 -18.84
N ASP A 20 12.62 -14.06 -20.13
CA ASP A 20 13.61 -14.67 -21.02
C ASP A 20 14.54 -13.58 -21.60
N GLU A 21 14.28 -12.29 -21.34
CA GLU A 21 14.99 -11.17 -21.97
C GLU A 21 16.42 -10.97 -21.42
N VAL A 22 17.29 -10.48 -22.31
CA VAL A 22 18.58 -9.89 -21.91
C VAL A 22 18.26 -8.70 -21.00
N GLN A 23 18.77 -8.75 -19.77
CA GLN A 23 18.62 -7.76 -18.71
C GLN A 23 18.71 -6.32 -19.29
N SER A 24 17.55 -5.70 -19.54
CA SER A 24 17.47 -4.31 -20.00
C SER A 24 17.11 -3.42 -18.83
N ASP A 25 17.69 -2.22 -18.81
CA ASP A 25 17.48 -1.27 -17.73
C ASP A 25 15.99 -0.88 -17.66
N PRO A 26 15.28 -1.17 -16.55
CA PRO A 26 13.85 -0.87 -16.41
C PRO A 26 13.52 0.63 -16.55
N TRP A 27 14.50 1.52 -16.36
CA TRP A 27 14.34 2.97 -16.58
C TRP A 27 14.34 3.38 -18.06
N THR A 28 14.75 2.49 -18.97
CA THR A 28 14.69 2.71 -20.42
C THR A 28 13.36 2.29 -21.04
N ARG A 29 12.47 1.67 -20.26
CA ARG A 29 11.15 1.20 -20.69
C ARG A 29 10.10 2.28 -20.44
N GLU A 30 9.07 2.34 -21.28
CA GLU A 30 7.92 3.22 -21.03
C GLU A 30 7.19 2.79 -19.73
N TYR A 31 6.91 3.75 -18.86
CA TYR A 31 6.16 3.53 -17.62
C TYR A 31 4.76 2.97 -17.96
N TYR A 32 4.35 1.87 -17.31
CA TYR A 32 3.16 1.03 -17.62
C TYR A 32 3.22 0.16 -18.88
N ALA A 33 4.37 0.04 -19.56
CA ALA A 33 4.56 -0.90 -20.68
C ALA A 33 5.52 -2.04 -20.28
N PRO A 34 5.15 -2.93 -19.33
CA PRO A 34 5.98 -4.10 -19.08
C PRO A 34 6.02 -4.95 -20.36
N PRO A 35 7.17 -5.59 -20.67
CA PRO A 35 7.23 -6.52 -21.79
C PRO A 35 6.15 -7.59 -21.61
N TRP A 36 5.47 -7.91 -22.71
CA TRP A 36 4.51 -9.01 -22.69
C TRP A 36 5.29 -10.31 -22.54
N PRO A 37 5.07 -11.07 -21.46
CA PRO A 37 5.87 -12.27 -21.25
C PRO A 37 5.59 -13.30 -22.34
N GLU A 38 6.65 -13.77 -23.01
CA GLU A 38 6.55 -14.84 -24.02
C GLU A 38 6.05 -16.14 -23.38
N LYS A 39 6.38 -16.36 -22.09
CA LYS A 39 5.97 -17.51 -21.30
C LYS A 39 5.54 -17.11 -19.90
N THR A 40 4.54 -17.81 -19.35
CA THR A 40 4.13 -17.66 -17.95
C THR A 40 4.13 -19.02 -17.26
N VAL A 41 4.58 -19.06 -16.01
CA VAL A 41 4.46 -20.24 -15.15
C VAL A 41 3.49 -20.01 -14.02
N LYS A 42 2.78 -21.07 -13.63
CA LYS A 42 1.91 -21.07 -12.47
C LYS A 42 2.71 -21.42 -11.22
N VAL A 43 2.99 -20.42 -10.39
CA VAL A 43 3.70 -20.62 -9.12
C VAL A 43 2.67 -20.80 -8.01
N LEU A 44 2.86 -21.85 -7.21
CA LEU A 44 2.08 -22.07 -5.99
C LEU A 44 2.64 -21.21 -4.86
N PHE A 45 1.80 -20.40 -4.24
CA PHE A 45 2.19 -19.56 -3.12
C PHE A 45 1.29 -19.84 -1.90
N PRO A 46 1.83 -19.83 -0.67
CA PRO A 46 1.02 -19.95 0.52
C PRO A 46 0.12 -18.72 0.66
N LEU A 47 -1.17 -18.95 0.83
CA LEU A 47 -2.15 -17.92 1.16
C LEU A 47 -2.29 -17.83 2.67
N LEU A 48 -1.81 -16.72 3.24
CA LEU A 48 -1.99 -16.42 4.65
C LEU A 48 -3.29 -15.63 4.84
N GLY A 49 -4.29 -16.27 5.44
CA GLY A 49 -5.56 -15.63 5.78
C GLY A 49 -5.49 -14.94 7.14
N PHE A 50 -5.21 -13.64 7.17
CA PHE A 50 -5.15 -12.87 8.42
C PHE A 50 -6.51 -12.39 8.92
N ARG A 51 -7.60 -12.67 8.18
CA ARG A 51 -8.94 -12.19 8.51
C ARG A 51 -9.39 -12.57 9.92
N LYS A 52 -9.07 -13.77 10.41
CA LYS A 52 -9.43 -14.18 11.78
C LYS A 52 -8.58 -13.48 12.83
N ALA A 53 -7.32 -13.17 12.53
CA ALA A 53 -6.42 -12.49 13.45
C ALA A 53 -6.82 -11.02 13.62
N VAL A 54 -7.26 -10.41 12.53
CA VAL A 54 -7.59 -8.98 12.49
C VAL A 54 -9.09 -8.73 12.72
N LEU A 55 -9.94 -9.47 12.00
CA LEU A 55 -11.41 -9.33 12.01
C LEU A 55 -12.13 -10.48 12.74
N GLY A 56 -11.50 -11.02 13.78
CA GLY A 56 -12.00 -12.18 14.53
C GLY A 56 -13.22 -11.89 15.40
N SER A 57 -13.53 -10.60 15.63
CA SER A 57 -14.66 -10.15 16.44
C SER A 57 -15.68 -9.39 15.59
N LEU A 58 -16.95 -9.42 16.00
CA LEU A 58 -17.99 -8.52 15.48
C LEU A 58 -18.10 -7.22 16.29
N ASN A 59 -17.41 -7.14 17.42
CA ASN A 59 -17.35 -5.94 18.24
C ASN A 59 -16.21 -5.03 17.72
N GLU A 60 -16.56 -3.82 17.32
CA GLU A 60 -15.65 -2.84 16.70
C GLU A 60 -14.48 -2.41 17.60
N ALA A 61 -14.71 -2.30 18.92
CA ALA A 61 -13.63 -1.95 19.85
C ALA A 61 -12.58 -3.08 19.95
N ILE A 62 -13.04 -4.33 19.96
CA ILE A 62 -12.16 -5.51 19.95
C ILE A 62 -11.45 -5.64 18.59
N ASP A 63 -12.18 -5.40 17.50
CA ASP A 63 -11.62 -5.37 16.13
C ASP A 63 -10.50 -4.35 16.01
N LYS A 64 -10.71 -3.14 16.53
CA LYS A 64 -9.72 -2.06 16.54
C LYS A 64 -8.49 -2.42 17.37
N ALA A 65 -8.67 -2.98 18.56
CA ALA A 65 -7.55 -3.41 19.40
C ALA A 65 -6.72 -4.52 18.73
N ASN A 66 -7.39 -5.50 18.10
CA ASN A 66 -6.73 -6.52 17.30
C ASN A 66 -5.99 -5.92 16.11
N ALA A 67 -6.62 -4.98 15.40
CA ALA A 67 -6.04 -4.30 14.26
C ALA A 67 -4.79 -3.51 14.64
N GLN A 68 -4.82 -2.79 15.77
CA GLN A 68 -3.69 -2.02 16.28
C GLN A 68 -2.51 -2.93 16.64
N ARG A 69 -2.76 -4.00 17.40
CA ARG A 69 -1.73 -4.98 17.75
C ARG A 69 -1.16 -5.64 16.50
N PHE A 70 -2.02 -6.05 15.58
CA PHE A 70 -1.60 -6.72 14.35
C PHE A 70 -0.77 -5.77 13.46
N LEU A 71 -1.15 -4.49 13.38
CA LEU A 71 -0.38 -3.46 12.68
C LEU A 71 1.02 -3.30 13.26
N HIS A 72 1.12 -3.20 14.59
CA HIS A 72 2.40 -3.11 15.28
C HIS A 72 3.31 -4.30 14.95
N ASP A 73 2.77 -5.52 15.00
CA ASP A 73 3.56 -6.74 14.85
C ASP A 73 3.91 -7.07 13.38
N ASN A 74 3.14 -6.56 12.40
CA ASN A 74 3.25 -6.98 10.99
C ASN A 74 3.47 -5.83 10.00
N GLY A 75 3.37 -4.56 10.41
CA GLY A 75 3.49 -3.39 9.52
C GLY A 75 2.29 -3.18 8.58
N PHE A 76 1.26 -4.03 8.66
CA PHE A 76 0.00 -3.89 7.94
C PHE A 76 -1.16 -4.39 8.80
N THR A 77 -2.38 -3.94 8.50
CA THR A 77 -3.59 -4.45 9.16
C THR A 77 -4.83 -4.25 8.30
N ALA A 78 -5.97 -4.68 8.81
CA ALA A 78 -7.29 -4.37 8.29
C ALA A 78 -8.18 -3.93 9.46
N ILE A 79 -9.25 -3.22 9.19
CA ILE A 79 -10.22 -2.86 10.21
C ILE A 79 -11.60 -2.84 9.57
N ARG A 80 -12.61 -3.27 10.33
CA ARG A 80 -13.99 -3.07 9.93
C ARG A 80 -14.41 -1.67 10.33
N HIS A 81 -14.79 -0.88 9.34
CA HIS A 81 -15.27 0.47 9.55
C HIS A 81 -16.52 0.71 8.71
N LYS A 82 -17.55 1.30 9.30
CA LYS A 82 -18.80 1.64 8.62
C LYS A 82 -18.82 3.14 8.34
N SER A 83 -18.46 3.50 7.12
CA SER A 83 -18.51 4.90 6.69
C SER A 83 -19.93 5.47 6.70
N GLU A 84 -20.05 6.76 6.98
CA GLU A 84 -21.29 7.54 6.91
C GLU A 84 -21.92 7.47 5.51
N LEU A 85 -21.08 7.38 4.47
CA LEU A 85 -21.53 7.26 3.07
C LEU A 85 -22.37 5.99 2.81
N HIS A 86 -22.27 4.96 3.65
CA HIS A 86 -23.13 3.78 3.50
C HIS A 86 -24.62 4.05 3.74
N SER A 87 -24.96 5.14 4.45
CA SER A 87 -26.35 5.55 4.67
C SER A 87 -26.90 6.43 3.54
N HIS A 88 -26.07 6.78 2.55
CA HIS A 88 -26.47 7.69 1.48
C HIS A 88 -27.48 7.04 0.52
N PRO A 89 -28.51 7.75 0.04
CA PRO A 89 -29.51 7.20 -0.88
C PRO A 89 -28.94 6.66 -2.20
N GLY A 90 -27.81 7.21 -2.65
CA GLY A 90 -27.07 6.74 -3.83
C GLY A 90 -26.43 5.36 -3.66
N GLY A 91 -26.49 4.75 -2.47
CA GLY A 91 -25.88 3.46 -2.21
C GLY A 91 -24.38 3.49 -2.45
N THR A 92 -23.84 2.50 -3.16
CA THR A 92 -22.41 2.37 -3.43
C THR A 92 -21.87 3.31 -4.50
N SER A 93 -22.72 3.96 -5.32
CA SER A 93 -22.25 4.91 -6.34
C SER A 93 -21.75 6.22 -5.72
N ILE A 94 -22.17 6.55 -4.49
CA ILE A 94 -21.70 7.76 -3.80
C ILE A 94 -20.19 7.80 -3.61
N PHE A 95 -19.52 6.64 -3.58
CA PHE A 95 -18.07 6.55 -3.48
C PHE A 95 -17.35 6.91 -4.79
N GLN A 96 -18.09 7.22 -5.86
CA GLN A 96 -17.56 7.80 -7.10
C GLN A 96 -17.70 9.32 -7.11
N ASP A 97 -18.44 9.91 -6.17
CA ASP A 97 -18.61 11.35 -6.06
C ASP A 97 -17.40 11.97 -5.35
N GLN A 98 -16.61 12.74 -6.09
CA GLN A 98 -15.36 13.32 -5.59
C GLN A 98 -15.60 14.22 -4.36
N HIS A 99 -16.68 14.99 -4.36
CA HIS A 99 -17.00 15.88 -3.24
C HIS A 99 -17.33 15.09 -1.97
N ALA A 100 -18.12 14.02 -2.05
CA ALA A 100 -18.40 13.13 -0.93
C ALA A 100 -17.14 12.44 -0.42
N MET A 101 -16.22 12.06 -1.32
CA MET A 101 -14.94 11.49 -0.94
C MET A 101 -14.08 12.49 -0.17
N ASP A 102 -13.96 13.73 -0.65
CA ASP A 102 -13.10 14.75 -0.04
C ASP A 102 -13.67 15.33 1.25
N SER A 103 -14.98 15.54 1.31
CA SER A 103 -15.64 16.19 2.45
C SER A 103 -16.07 15.23 3.56
N VAL A 104 -16.26 13.94 3.27
CA VAL A 104 -16.74 12.95 4.24
C VAL A 104 -15.75 11.80 4.39
N TYR A 105 -15.52 11.02 3.31
CA TYR A 105 -14.79 9.75 3.42
C TYR A 105 -13.33 9.94 3.83
N CYS A 106 -12.57 10.78 3.13
CA CYS A 106 -11.15 10.98 3.40
C CYS A 106 -10.89 11.54 4.81
N PRO A 107 -11.62 12.55 5.31
CA PRO A 107 -11.52 12.99 6.71
C PRO A 107 -11.86 11.90 7.72
N GLU A 108 -12.91 11.12 7.45
CA GLU A 108 -13.35 10.00 8.30
C GLU A 108 -12.26 8.91 8.41
N ILE A 109 -11.66 8.52 7.28
CA ILE A 109 -10.55 7.56 7.23
C ILE A 109 -9.28 8.14 7.88
N ALA A 110 -8.97 9.42 7.67
CA ALA A 110 -7.84 10.07 8.32
C ALA A 110 -7.94 9.98 9.86
N LYS A 111 -9.12 10.29 10.40
CA LYS A 111 -9.39 10.15 11.84
C LYS A 111 -9.24 8.71 12.32
N LEU A 112 -9.74 7.74 11.55
CA LEU A 112 -9.60 6.32 11.88
C LEU A 112 -8.11 5.91 11.95
N ILE A 113 -7.32 6.32 10.97
CA ILE A 113 -5.88 6.02 10.91
C ILE A 113 -5.13 6.70 12.06
N GLN A 114 -5.42 7.96 12.37
CA GLN A 114 -4.84 8.65 13.54
C GLN A 114 -5.14 7.88 14.83
N GLN A 115 -6.37 7.45 15.03
CA GLN A 115 -6.73 6.68 16.23
C GLN A 115 -6.08 5.28 16.28
N LEU A 116 -5.82 4.67 15.13
CA LEU A 116 -5.23 3.34 15.04
C LEU A 116 -3.71 3.36 15.24
N THR A 117 -3.05 4.40 14.72
CA THR A 117 -1.59 4.50 14.67
C THR A 117 -1.01 5.44 15.72
N GLY A 118 -1.80 6.38 16.23
CA GLY A 118 -1.32 7.49 17.05
C GLY A 118 -0.56 8.57 16.27
N CYS A 119 -0.56 8.51 14.93
CA CYS A 119 0.13 9.52 14.14
C CYS A 119 -0.50 10.91 14.32
N ASN A 120 0.34 11.95 14.20
CA ASN A 120 -0.11 13.33 14.31
C ASN A 120 -0.88 13.79 13.06
N GLN A 121 -0.44 13.35 11.88
CA GLN A 121 -1.00 13.77 10.59
C GLN A 121 -1.18 12.57 9.65
N VAL A 122 -2.22 12.64 8.82
CA VAL A 122 -2.52 11.65 7.78
C VAL A 122 -2.70 12.34 6.45
N PHE A 123 -1.97 11.87 5.44
CA PHE A 123 -2.09 12.34 4.06
C PHE A 123 -2.77 11.27 3.22
N THR A 124 -3.92 11.60 2.63
CA THR A 124 -4.55 10.72 1.64
C THR A 124 -3.94 11.00 0.27
N VAL A 125 -3.17 10.05 -0.26
CA VAL A 125 -2.53 10.18 -1.59
C VAL A 125 -3.43 9.61 -2.67
N THR A 126 -3.94 8.39 -2.47
CA THR A 126 -4.91 7.76 -3.36
C THR A 126 -5.91 6.95 -2.54
N HIS A 127 -7.11 6.76 -3.08
CA HIS A 127 -8.09 5.82 -2.56
C HIS A 127 -8.64 4.96 -3.72
N ARG A 128 -9.03 3.73 -3.41
CA ARG A 128 -9.64 2.81 -4.38
C ARG A 128 -10.90 2.22 -3.76
N VAL A 129 -12.03 2.37 -4.45
CA VAL A 129 -13.30 1.81 -3.98
C VAL A 129 -13.77 0.73 -4.94
N ARG A 130 -14.26 -0.38 -4.39
CA ARG A 130 -14.92 -1.43 -5.17
C ARG A 130 -16.38 -1.01 -5.41
N GLY A 131 -16.66 -0.53 -6.62
CA GLY A 131 -18.03 -0.23 -7.08
C GLY A 131 -18.73 -1.44 -7.71
N VAL A 132 -20.07 -1.38 -7.78
CA VAL A 132 -20.93 -2.48 -8.29
C VAL A 132 -20.93 -2.59 -9.80
N GLN A 133 -20.53 -1.53 -10.51
CA GLN A 133 -20.19 -1.69 -11.91
C GLN A 133 -18.78 -2.27 -11.95
N ALA A 134 -18.71 -3.61 -11.87
CA ALA A 134 -17.59 -4.31 -12.48
C ALA A 134 -17.46 -3.65 -13.86
N ALA A 135 -16.34 -3.01 -14.15
CA ALA A 135 -16.11 -2.53 -15.49
C ALA A 135 -16.20 -3.76 -16.40
N THR A 136 -17.37 -3.96 -16.98
CA THR A 136 -17.63 -4.95 -18.02
C THR A 136 -16.76 -4.52 -19.16
N ASN A 137 -15.56 -5.10 -19.26
CA ASN A 137 -14.61 -4.96 -20.36
C ASN A 137 -14.75 -3.63 -21.10
N VAL A 138 -14.60 -2.50 -20.40
CA VAL A 138 -14.55 -1.21 -21.08
C VAL A 138 -13.26 -1.27 -21.90
N PRO A 139 -13.32 -1.21 -23.24
CA PRO A 139 -12.12 -1.29 -24.07
C PRO A 139 -11.14 -0.21 -23.61
N GLY A 140 -9.94 -0.61 -23.17
CA GLY A 140 -8.92 0.29 -22.64
C GLY A 140 -8.86 0.43 -21.11
N LEU A 141 -9.81 -0.11 -20.35
CA LEU A 141 -9.69 -0.13 -18.88
C LEU A 141 -8.83 -1.31 -18.42
N ALA A 142 -7.78 -1.02 -17.64
CA ALA A 142 -6.89 -2.05 -17.12
C ALA A 142 -7.67 -3.10 -16.32
N LYS A 143 -7.42 -4.39 -16.62
CA LYS A 143 -7.97 -5.50 -15.82
C LYS A 143 -7.50 -5.32 -14.37
N PRO A 144 -8.32 -5.74 -13.36
CA PRO A 144 -7.88 -5.71 -11.97
C PRO A 144 -6.50 -6.35 -11.85
N LEU A 145 -5.57 -5.64 -11.21
CA LEU A 145 -4.20 -6.11 -10.99
C LEU A 145 -4.24 -7.49 -10.32
N ARG A 146 -3.78 -8.50 -11.05
CA ARG A 146 -3.65 -9.89 -10.55
C ARG A 146 -2.23 -10.24 -10.15
N ILE A 147 -1.30 -9.32 -10.39
CA ILE A 147 0.10 -9.42 -10.04
C ILE A 147 0.34 -8.35 -8.98
N PRO A 148 1.04 -8.67 -7.88
CA PRO A 148 1.49 -7.65 -6.93
C PRO A 148 2.28 -6.58 -7.68
N HIS A 149 1.75 -5.37 -7.73
CA HIS A 149 2.51 -4.21 -8.16
C HIS A 149 3.29 -3.73 -6.95
N ASN A 150 4.62 -3.70 -7.06
CA ASN A 150 5.46 -3.14 -6.02
C ASN A 150 6.11 -1.87 -6.55
N ASP A 151 5.54 -0.72 -6.17
CA ASP A 151 6.05 0.62 -6.49
C ASP A 151 7.27 1.00 -5.64
N THR A 152 7.76 0.11 -4.77
CA THR A 152 8.90 0.42 -3.91
C THR A 152 10.21 0.27 -4.68
N THR A 153 10.71 1.37 -5.22
CA THR A 153 12.16 1.52 -5.36
C THR A 153 12.73 1.89 -3.98
N PRO A 154 14.00 1.58 -3.69
CA PRO A 154 14.66 2.04 -2.47
C PRO A 154 14.55 3.56 -2.27
N LEU A 155 14.59 4.32 -3.37
CA LEU A 155 14.39 5.77 -3.39
C LEU A 155 12.93 6.23 -3.23
N GLY A 156 11.96 5.32 -3.41
CA GLY A 156 10.56 5.65 -3.66
C GLY A 156 9.92 6.46 -2.53
N THR A 157 10.10 6.03 -1.28
CA THR A 157 9.53 6.73 -0.12
C THR A 157 10.18 8.11 0.07
N ARG A 158 11.51 8.18 -0.05
CA ARG A 158 12.24 9.44 0.10
C ARG A 158 11.83 10.46 -0.94
N GLN A 159 11.82 10.04 -2.21
CA GLN A 159 11.43 10.88 -3.33
C GLN A 159 9.96 11.27 -3.22
N ALA A 160 9.10 10.35 -2.79
CA ALA A 160 7.68 10.65 -2.59
C ALA A 160 7.48 11.76 -1.56
N ILE A 161 8.16 11.70 -0.40
CA ILE A 161 8.07 12.74 0.63
C ILE A 161 8.59 14.08 0.11
N ARG A 162 9.73 14.12 -0.61
CA ARG A 162 10.37 15.37 -1.03
C ARG A 162 9.77 16.00 -2.28
N TYR A 163 9.20 15.22 -3.19
CA TYR A 163 8.89 15.69 -4.55
C TYR A 163 7.45 15.41 -5.01
N SER A 164 6.70 14.48 -4.40
CA SER A 164 5.33 14.21 -4.88
C SER A 164 4.34 15.29 -4.49
N ARG A 165 4.46 15.85 -3.27
CA ARG A 165 3.51 16.81 -2.70
C ARG A 165 4.20 17.80 -1.77
N HIS A 166 3.97 19.09 -1.99
CA HIS A 166 4.58 20.16 -1.19
C HIS A 166 4.12 20.11 0.28
N ASP A 167 2.83 19.87 0.53
CA ASP A 167 2.30 19.80 1.90
C ASP A 167 2.85 18.60 2.69
N LEU A 168 3.08 17.48 2.03
CA LEU A 168 3.76 16.32 2.64
C LEU A 168 5.22 16.65 2.98
N ARG A 169 5.92 17.34 2.09
CA ARG A 169 7.30 17.79 2.32
C ARG A 169 7.37 18.75 3.49
N ASP A 170 6.52 19.77 3.51
CA ASP A 170 6.49 20.81 4.53
C ASP A 170 6.22 20.20 5.91
N ALA A 171 5.27 19.27 6.00
CA ALA A 171 5.00 18.53 7.23
C ALA A 171 6.18 17.64 7.66
N ALA A 172 6.88 17.00 6.72
CA ALA A 172 8.07 16.21 7.03
C ALA A 172 9.26 17.07 7.50
N GLU A 173 9.38 18.29 6.97
CA GLU A 173 10.36 19.28 7.40
C GLU A 173 10.04 19.82 8.80
N GLU A 174 8.78 20.21 9.05
CA GLU A 174 8.30 20.66 10.37
C GLU A 174 8.46 19.58 11.45
N ALA A 175 8.17 18.33 11.10
CA ALA A 175 8.34 17.19 12.00
C ALA A 175 9.81 16.77 12.21
N GLY A 176 10.76 17.42 11.53
CA GLY A 176 12.20 17.12 11.64
C GLY A 176 12.62 15.79 10.98
N ILE A 177 11.72 15.12 10.25
CA ILE A 177 11.99 13.84 9.59
C ILE A 177 13.16 13.98 8.61
N LEU A 178 13.14 15.04 7.79
CA LEU A 178 14.20 15.29 6.80
C LEU A 178 15.55 15.58 7.47
N ALA A 179 15.54 16.27 8.62
CA ALA A 179 16.75 16.60 9.36
C ALA A 179 17.39 15.35 9.98
N VAL A 180 16.58 14.47 10.59
CA VAL A 180 17.04 13.19 11.15
C VAL A 180 17.64 12.31 10.06
N GLU A 181 16.96 12.21 8.91
CA GLU A 181 17.45 11.42 7.79
C GLU A 181 18.77 11.97 7.22
N HIS A 182 18.91 13.30 7.07
CA HIS A 182 20.17 13.90 6.64
C HIS A 182 21.33 13.54 7.59
N ALA A 183 21.12 13.65 8.91
CA ALA A 183 22.14 13.32 9.89
C ALA A 183 22.53 11.83 9.86
N LEU A 184 21.57 10.94 9.60
CA LEU A 184 21.83 9.51 9.46
C LEU A 184 22.72 9.21 8.23
N TYR A 185 22.41 9.83 7.09
CA TYR A 185 23.19 9.65 5.86
C TYR A 185 24.58 10.26 5.95
N GLU A 186 24.69 11.45 6.53
CA GLU A 186 25.98 12.10 6.74
C GLU A 186 26.87 11.26 7.66
N SER A 187 26.32 10.73 8.76
CA SER A 187 27.09 9.91 9.71
C SER A 187 27.46 8.53 9.17
N THR A 188 26.61 7.91 8.35
CA THR A 188 26.82 6.55 7.85
C THR A 188 27.61 6.52 6.54
N HIS A 189 27.38 7.49 5.65
CA HIS A 189 27.88 7.49 4.28
C HIS A 189 28.70 8.74 3.92
N GLY A 190 28.79 9.75 4.79
CA GLY A 190 29.53 10.99 4.51
C GLY A 190 28.89 11.85 3.42
N VAL A 191 27.61 11.62 3.08
CA VAL A 191 26.87 12.36 2.05
C VAL A 191 25.51 12.79 2.58
N ARG A 192 24.91 13.84 2.02
CA ARG A 192 23.53 14.22 2.39
C ARG A 192 22.54 13.32 1.68
N ALA A 193 21.42 13.02 2.35
CA ALA A 193 20.31 12.22 1.80
C ALA A 193 19.58 12.86 0.58
N VAL A 194 20.06 14.01 0.07
CA VAL A 194 19.56 14.71 -1.11
C VAL A 194 20.55 14.73 -2.28
N ASP A 195 21.78 14.26 -2.07
CA ASP A 195 22.82 14.29 -3.11
C ASP A 195 22.63 13.12 -4.08
N LYS A 196 22.93 13.30 -5.37
CA LYS A 196 22.95 12.20 -6.35
C LYS A 196 23.82 11.02 -5.87
N ALA A 197 24.87 11.31 -5.09
CA ALA A 197 25.72 10.30 -4.47
C ALA A 197 24.96 9.42 -3.45
N SER A 198 23.98 9.95 -2.72
CA SER A 198 23.14 9.16 -1.80
C SER A 198 22.26 8.15 -2.52
N GLN A 199 21.93 8.39 -3.80
CA GLN A 199 21.10 7.49 -4.58
C GLN A 199 21.80 6.16 -4.91
N ALA A 200 23.12 6.18 -5.04
CA ALA A 200 23.93 5.00 -5.34
C ALA A 200 24.05 4.01 -4.16
N PHE A 201 23.77 4.44 -2.93
CA PHE A 201 23.89 3.60 -1.72
C PHE A 201 22.61 2.84 -1.37
N GLU A 202 21.50 3.12 -2.05
CA GLU A 202 20.21 2.48 -1.81
C GLU A 202 19.87 1.41 -2.85
N GLU A 203 20.70 1.22 -3.89
CA GLU A 203 20.54 0.15 -4.89
C GLU A 203 21.15 -1.22 -4.47
N LEU A 204 21.64 -1.32 -3.23
CA LEU A 204 22.19 -2.54 -2.60
C LEU A 204 21.17 -3.24 -1.71
#